data_AF-A0A1B6LZD8-F1
#
_entry.id   AF-A0A1B6LZD8-F1
#
_cell.length_a   1.000
_cell.length_b   1.000
_cell.length_c   1.000
_cell.angle_alpha   90.00
_cell.angle_beta   90.00
_cell.angle_gamma   90.00
#
_symmetry.space_group_name_H-M   'P 1'
#
loop_
_entity.id
_entity.type
_entity.pdbx_description
1 polymer ?
#
loop_
_entity_poly.entity_id
_entity_poly.type
_entity_poly.pdbx_seq_one_letter_code
_entity_poly.pdbx_strand_id
1 'polypeptide(L)'
;FDLSPPVLRRSALGSLRKQPVSASVQTPKKKKAIRIIAKINLRESCRPAFKQLQLLTLPCLYILETSSFCVSNCALTTGRDIHMHETRGRENYRTGRHRTVVYERLPSQAG
;
A
#
# COMPACT_ATOMS: atom_id res chain seq x y z
N PHE A 1 -43.67 10.04 -26.97
CA PHE A 1 -42.75 10.68 -27.92
C PHE A 1 -41.34 10.57 -27.37
N ASP A 2 -40.60 9.63 -27.95
CA ASP A 2 -39.18 9.29 -27.85
C ASP A 2 -38.45 9.18 -26.52
N LEU A 3 -38.22 7.91 -26.15
CA LEU A 3 -36.98 7.44 -25.56
C LEU A 3 -35.82 7.62 -26.56
N SER A 4 -34.71 8.24 -26.14
CA SER A 4 -33.33 7.86 -26.51
C SER A 4 -32.31 8.70 -25.75
N PRO A 5 -31.49 8.13 -24.84
CA PRO A 5 -30.28 8.79 -24.36
C PRO A 5 -29.13 8.65 -25.38
N PRO A 6 -28.21 9.63 -25.46
CA PRO A 6 -27.14 9.63 -26.45
C PRO A 6 -26.14 8.49 -26.21
N VAL A 7 -25.92 7.70 -27.26
CA VAL A 7 -24.97 6.58 -27.30
C VAL A 7 -23.55 7.12 -27.32
N LEU A 8 -22.94 7.32 -26.15
CA LEU A 8 -21.53 7.68 -26.06
C LEU A 8 -20.68 6.44 -26.37
N ARG A 9 -20.06 6.45 -27.56
CA ARG A 9 -19.18 5.39 -28.08
C ARG A 9 -18.09 5.03 -27.05
N ARG A 10 -18.14 3.79 -26.53
CA ARG A 10 -17.04 3.15 -25.80
C ARG A 10 -15.96 2.71 -26.79
N SER A 11 -15.15 3.65 -27.25
CA SER A 11 -13.93 3.34 -27.97
C SER A 11 -12.80 4.19 -27.43
N ALA A 12 -11.73 3.53 -27.00
CA ALA A 12 -10.48 4.06 -26.46
C ALA A 12 -10.42 4.30 -24.95
N LEU A 13 -10.32 3.21 -24.17
CA LEU A 13 -9.38 3.18 -23.05
C LEU A 13 -8.50 1.95 -23.22
N GLY A 14 -7.29 2.23 -23.72
CA GLY A 14 -6.26 1.23 -23.96
C GLY A 14 -5.87 0.51 -22.68
N SER A 15 -5.55 -0.77 -22.87
CA SER A 15 -4.48 -1.49 -22.18
C SER A 15 -4.16 -0.98 -20.77
N LEU A 16 -4.99 -1.37 -19.80
CA LEU A 16 -4.59 -1.44 -18.40
C LEU A 16 -3.43 -2.44 -18.32
N ARG A 17 -2.20 -1.93 -18.48
CA ARG A 17 -0.98 -2.59 -18.07
C ARG A 17 -1.21 -3.10 -16.66
N LYS A 18 -1.19 -4.42 -16.50
CA LYS A 18 -1.09 -5.09 -15.21
C LYS A 18 -0.02 -4.37 -14.39
N GLN A 19 -0.40 -3.72 -13.29
CA GLN A 19 0.59 -3.28 -12.32
C GLN A 19 1.26 -4.55 -11.77
N PRO A 20 2.59 -4.65 -11.81
CA PRO A 20 3.27 -5.73 -11.12
C PRO A 20 3.15 -5.47 -9.62
N VAL A 21 2.18 -6.13 -8.99
CA VAL A 21 2.14 -6.31 -7.55
C VAL A 21 3.44 -6.95 -7.08
N SER A 22 4.12 -6.28 -6.15
CA SER A 22 5.21 -6.78 -5.29
C SER A 22 6.62 -7.00 -5.88
N ALA A 23 7.05 -6.19 -6.86
CA ALA A 23 8.50 -5.97 -7.01
C ALA A 23 8.93 -4.88 -6.03
N SER A 24 9.55 -5.26 -4.90
CA SER A 24 10.23 -4.29 -4.03
C SER A 24 11.15 -3.43 -4.89
N VAL A 25 10.80 -2.15 -5.07
CA VAL A 25 11.53 -1.18 -5.90
C VAL A 25 12.86 -0.88 -5.24
N GLN A 26 13.79 -1.83 -5.35
CA GLN A 26 15.14 -1.72 -4.83
C GLN A 26 15.95 -1.00 -5.90
N THR A 27 16.11 0.31 -5.72
CA THR A 27 16.93 1.19 -6.57
C THR A 27 18.32 0.59 -6.82
N PRO A 28 18.86 0.68 -8.05
CA PRO A 28 20.10 -0.02 -8.45
C PRO A 28 21.32 0.34 -7.59
N LYS A 29 21.36 1.53 -6.99
CA LYS A 29 22.45 1.96 -6.10
C LYS A 29 22.56 1.12 -4.81
N LYS A 30 21.44 0.83 -4.14
CA LYS A 30 21.43 0.09 -2.86
C LYS A 30 21.87 -1.37 -3.01
N LYS A 31 21.48 -2.00 -4.12
CA LYS A 31 21.84 -3.39 -4.43
C LYS A 31 23.35 -3.56 -4.63
N LYS A 32 24.02 -2.59 -5.27
CA LYS A 32 25.47 -2.65 -5.51
C LYS A 32 26.26 -2.67 -4.20
N ALA A 33 25.95 -1.77 -3.27
CA ALA A 33 26.59 -1.73 -1.96
C ALA A 33 26.45 -3.05 -1.19
N ILE A 34 25.23 -3.61 -1.15
CA ILE A 34 24.96 -4.87 -0.46
C ILE A 34 25.69 -6.05 -1.10
N ARG A 35 25.81 -6.07 -2.43
CA ARG A 35 26.59 -7.10 -3.13
C ARG A 35 28.07 -7.07 -2.75
N ILE A 36 28.65 -5.88 -2.56
CA ILE A 36 30.04 -5.72 -2.12
C ILE A 36 30.19 -6.18 -0.66
N ILE A 37 29.30 -5.72 0.22
CA ILE A 37 29.33 -6.03 1.66
C ILE A 37 29.15 -7.53 1.93
N ALA A 38 28.17 -8.15 1.27
CA ALA A 38 27.82 -9.55 1.45
C ALA A 38 28.54 -10.50 0.47
N LYS A 39 29.47 -10.00 -0.36
CA LYS A 39 30.26 -10.76 -1.35
C LYS A 39 29.42 -11.72 -2.22
N ILE A 40 28.31 -11.24 -2.74
CA ILE A 40 27.32 -12.04 -3.50
C ILE A 40 27.67 -12.05 -4.99
N ASN A 41 27.58 -13.22 -5.64
CA ASN A 41 27.81 -13.37 -7.07
C ASN A 41 26.79 -12.55 -7.91
N LEU A 42 27.19 -12.15 -9.12
CA LEU A 42 26.37 -11.26 -9.97
C LEU A 42 24.98 -11.84 -10.31
N ARG A 43 24.90 -13.17 -10.46
CA ARG A 43 23.68 -13.92 -10.79
C ARG A 43 22.81 -14.27 -9.58
N GLU A 44 23.36 -14.18 -8.38
CA GLU A 44 22.65 -14.53 -7.15
C GLU A 44 21.72 -13.40 -6.71
N SER A 45 20.62 -13.79 -6.06
CA SER A 45 19.66 -12.85 -5.49
C SER A 45 20.24 -12.13 -4.29
N CYS A 46 20.06 -10.81 -4.23
CA CYS A 46 20.41 -10.00 -3.05
C CYS A 46 19.40 -10.14 -1.90
N ARG A 47 18.21 -10.72 -2.15
CA ARG A 47 17.12 -10.86 -1.16
C ARG A 47 17.53 -11.57 0.15
N PRO A 48 18.26 -12.71 0.15
CA PRO A 48 18.72 -13.34 1.38
C PRO A 48 19.69 -12.45 2.18
N ALA A 49 20.59 -11.75 1.49
CA ALA A 49 21.55 -10.86 2.16
C ALA A 49 20.89 -9.66 2.84
N PHE A 50 19.82 -9.10 2.26
CA PHE A 50 19.03 -8.07 2.94
C PHE A 50 18.46 -8.56 4.28
N LYS A 51 18.03 -9.83 4.35
CA LYS A 51 17.51 -10.43 5.60
C LYS A 51 18.64 -10.69 6.61
N GLN A 52 19.76 -11.25 6.14
CA GLN A 52 20.93 -11.54 6.99
C GLN A 52 21.52 -10.26 7.60
N LEU A 53 21.62 -9.20 6.81
CA LEU A 53 22.12 -7.89 7.25
C LEU A 53 21.06 -7.08 8.03
N GLN A 54 19.83 -7.59 8.17
CA GLN A 54 18.70 -6.91 8.81
C GLN A 54 18.46 -5.48 8.26
N LEU A 55 18.73 -5.28 6.97
CA LEU A 55 18.61 -3.96 6.35
C LEU A 55 17.19 -3.73 5.85
N LEU A 56 16.48 -2.78 6.49
CA LEU A 56 15.28 -2.18 5.92
C LEU A 56 15.65 -1.04 4.98
N THR A 57 14.94 -0.93 3.86
CA THR A 57 15.07 0.27 3.03
C THR A 57 14.42 1.47 3.72
N LEU A 58 14.93 2.68 3.50
CA LEU A 58 14.32 3.92 4.00
C LEU A 58 12.78 3.96 3.92
N PRO A 59 12.10 3.65 2.79
CA PRO A 59 10.64 3.65 2.77
C PRO A 59 10.03 2.57 3.68
N CYS A 60 10.66 1.39 3.80
CA CYS A 60 10.19 0.37 4.74
C CYS A 60 10.34 0.82 6.19
N LEU A 61 11.45 1.48 6.54
CA LEU A 61 11.66 2.02 7.88
C LEU A 61 10.64 3.10 8.20
N TYR A 62 10.43 4.03 7.26
CA TYR A 62 9.43 5.08 7.38
C TYR A 62 8.03 4.50 7.58
N ILE A 63 7.60 3.53 6.77
CA ILE A 63 6.30 2.87 6.93
C ILE A 63 6.19 2.18 8.29
N LEU A 64 7.24 1.47 8.74
CA LEU A 64 7.24 0.80 10.04
C LEU A 64 7.13 1.79 11.20
N GLU A 65 7.92 2.84 11.18
CA GLU A 65 7.95 3.85 12.23
C GLU A 65 6.64 4.63 12.27
N THR A 66 6.15 5.08 11.12
CA THR A 66 4.85 5.79 11.03
C THR A 66 3.68 4.92 11.44
N SER A 67 3.63 3.65 11.03
CA SER A 67 2.55 2.74 11.46
C SER A 67 2.61 2.46 12.96
N SER A 68 3.79 2.22 13.52
CA SER A 68 3.99 2.06 14.96
C SER A 68 3.58 3.32 15.74
N PHE A 69 3.99 4.49 15.26
CA PHE A 69 3.60 5.78 15.82
C PHE A 69 2.08 5.96 15.81
N CYS A 70 1.42 5.68 14.69
CA CYS A 70 -0.03 5.80 14.58
C CYS A 70 -0.78 4.83 15.51
N VAL A 71 -0.31 3.59 15.66
CA VAL A 71 -0.94 2.61 16.56
C VAL A 71 -0.80 3.03 18.03
N SER A 72 0.30 3.67 18.40
CA SER A 72 0.59 4.05 19.80
C SER A 72 0.06 5.44 20.19
N ASN A 73 0.07 6.40 19.28
CA ASN A 73 -0.22 7.81 19.59
C ASN A 73 -1.52 8.33 18.98
N CYS A 74 -2.09 7.67 17.96
CA CYS A 74 -3.33 8.13 17.34
C CYS A 74 -4.54 7.39 17.92
N ALA A 75 -5.61 8.14 18.20
CA ALA A 75 -6.91 7.56 18.52
C ALA A 75 -7.56 7.00 17.23
N LEU A 76 -7.30 5.73 16.94
CA LEU A 76 -7.86 5.03 15.78
C LEU A 76 -9.17 4.34 16.16
N THR A 77 -10.25 4.65 15.43
CA THR A 77 -11.51 3.91 15.58
C THR A 77 -11.33 2.49 15.07
N THR A 78 -11.60 1.51 15.94
CA THR A 78 -11.58 0.09 15.60
C THR A 78 -12.99 -0.46 15.39
N GLY A 79 -13.09 -1.68 14.88
CA GLY A 79 -14.38 -2.38 14.81
C GLY A 79 -15.06 -2.55 16.18
N ARG A 80 -14.28 -2.59 17.27
CA ARG A 80 -14.76 -2.69 18.66
C ARG A 80 -15.61 -1.50 19.09
N ASP A 81 -15.25 -0.31 18.61
CA ASP A 81 -15.90 0.94 19.05
C ASP A 81 -17.27 1.12 18.40
N ILE A 82 -17.56 0.40 17.32
CA ILE A 82 -18.79 0.54 16.52
C ILE A 82 -19.78 -0.60 16.80
N HIS A 83 -19.29 -1.83 16.93
CA HIS A 83 -20.14 -3.00 17.12
C HIS A 83 -19.85 -3.65 18.48
N MET A 84 -20.90 -3.89 19.26
CA MET A 84 -20.75 -4.58 20.54
C MET A 84 -20.47 -6.08 20.37
N HIS A 85 -21.01 -6.70 19.30
CA HIS A 85 -20.83 -8.11 19.00
C HIS A 85 -19.51 -8.39 18.25
N GLU A 86 -19.04 -9.64 18.37
CA GLU A 86 -17.83 -10.10 17.69
C GLU A 86 -18.01 -10.09 16.16
N THR A 87 -17.14 -9.35 15.47
CA THR A 87 -17.07 -9.35 14.00
C THR A 87 -15.69 -9.83 13.57
N ARG A 88 -15.59 -10.46 12.39
CA ARG A 88 -14.33 -11.00 11.86
C ARG A 88 -13.19 -9.97 11.78
N GLY A 89 -13.51 -8.69 11.67
CA GLY A 89 -12.56 -7.57 11.61
C GLY A 89 -12.61 -6.67 12.83
N ARG A 90 -13.01 -7.19 14.00
CA ARG A 90 -13.23 -6.40 15.22
C ARG A 90 -12.01 -5.56 15.62
N GLU A 91 -10.81 -6.11 15.49
CA GLU A 91 -9.55 -5.43 15.85
C GLU A 91 -8.96 -4.57 14.73
N ASN A 92 -9.53 -4.61 13.52
CA ASN A 92 -9.00 -3.84 12.42
C ASN A 92 -9.35 -2.36 12.59
N TYR A 93 -8.40 -1.49 12.26
CA TYR A 93 -8.67 -0.05 12.14
C TYR A 93 -9.71 0.17 11.04
N ARG A 94 -10.63 1.10 11.28
CA ARG A 94 -11.64 1.48 10.29
C ARG A 94 -11.37 2.88 9.79
N THR A 95 -11.21 2.99 8.47
CA THR A 95 -11.23 4.29 7.79
C THR A 95 -12.66 4.81 7.71
N GLY A 96 -12.81 6.13 7.61
CA GLY A 96 -14.11 6.78 7.49
C GLY A 96 -14.89 6.26 6.28
N ARG A 97 -16.00 5.55 6.52
CA ARG A 97 -16.86 5.04 5.44
C ARG A 97 -17.67 6.20 4.86
N HIS A 98 -17.47 6.49 3.59
CA HIS A 98 -18.20 7.54 2.87
C HIS A 98 -19.05 6.95 1.75
N ARG A 99 -20.18 7.62 1.45
CA ARG A 99 -21.16 7.16 0.45
C ARG A 99 -20.82 7.60 -0.97
N THR A 100 -20.11 8.72 -1.13
CA THR A 100 -19.79 9.30 -2.44
C THR A 100 -18.28 9.40 -2.64
N VAL A 101 -17.86 9.20 -3.89
CA VAL A 101 -16.44 9.23 -4.33
C VAL A 101 -15.78 10.59 -4.09
N VAL A 102 -16.58 11.66 -3.98
CA VAL A 102 -16.08 13.01 -3.68
C VAL A 102 -15.38 13.05 -2.33
N TYR A 103 -15.91 12.35 -1.31
CA TYR A 103 -15.30 12.31 0.01
C TYR A 103 -14.06 11.40 0.06
N GLU A 104 -13.97 10.37 -0.79
CA GLU A 104 -12.81 9.48 -0.88
C GLU A 104 -11.53 10.24 -1.25
N ARG A 105 -11.66 11.25 -2.11
CA ARG A 105 -10.54 12.00 -2.67
C ARG A 105 -10.08 13.15 -1.80
N LEU A 106 -10.79 13.45 -0.70
CA LEU A 106 -10.38 14.52 0.19
C LEU A 106 -9.07 14.13 0.89
N PRO A 107 -8.08 15.01 0.96
CA PRO A 107 -6.80 14.71 1.62
C PRO A 107 -6.98 14.42 3.12
N SER A 108 -8.08 14.87 3.73
CA SER A 108 -8.44 14.55 5.11
C SER A 108 -8.99 13.13 5.29
N GLN A 109 -9.39 12.47 4.21
CA GLN A 109 -9.98 11.12 4.20
C GLN A 109 -9.12 10.10 3.46
N ALA A 110 -8.10 10.55 2.74
CA ALA A 110 -7.11 9.70 2.10
C ALA A 110 -6.25 9.02 3.18
N GLY A 111 -6.53 7.74 3.42
CA GLY A 111 -5.67 6.82 4.18
C GLY A 111 -4.83 5.95 3.26
#